data_AF-A0A7Y0XX34-F1
#
_entry.id   AF-A0A7Y0XX34-F1
#
_cell.length_a   1.000
_cell.length_b   1.000
_cell.length_c   1.000
_cell.angle_alpha   90.00
_cell.angle_beta   90.00
_cell.angle_gamma   90.00
#
_symmetry.space_group_name_H-M   'P 1'
#
loop_
_entity.id
_entity.type
_entity.pdbx_description
1 polymer ?
#
loop_
_entity_poly.entity_id
_entity_poly.type
_entity_poly.pdbx_seq_one_letter_code
_entity_poly.pdbx_strand_id
1 'polypeptide(L)' 'MFIIDDILFAPLNGLIFIAEKINDVVEKETSDEGTVKERLMALQLRFELDEIDEEEYDREEDNLLKKLERIRSDKQNS' A
#
# COMPACT_ATOMS: atom_id res chain seq x y z
N MET A 1 13.70 24.45 15.01
CA MET A 1 12.24 24.32 14.91
C MET A 1 11.94 23.70 13.56
N PHE A 2 11.13 22.66 13.56
CA PHE A 2 11.04 21.53 12.63
C PHE A 2 10.78 21.89 11.15
N ILE A 3 11.63 21.35 10.27
CA ILE A 3 11.40 21.20 8.81
C ILE A 3 11.25 19.69 8.48
N ILE A 4 10.98 18.85 9.49
CA ILE A 4 11.05 17.38 9.37
C ILE A 4 9.70 16.70 9.69
N ASP A 5 8.71 17.42 10.22
CA ASP A 5 7.41 16.79 10.50
C ASP A 5 6.66 16.47 9.19
N ASP A 6 6.63 17.38 8.22
CA ASP A 6 5.83 17.18 7.00
C ASP A 6 6.45 16.19 5.99
N ILE A 7 7.72 15.81 6.17
CA ILE A 7 8.42 14.84 5.30
C ILE A 7 8.42 13.44 5.92
N LEU A 8 8.34 13.32 7.25
CA LEU A 8 8.27 12.02 7.92
C LEU A 8 6.85 11.43 7.94
N PHE A 9 5.81 12.27 7.88
CA PHE A 9 4.42 11.82 7.67
C PHE A 9 4.06 11.53 6.21
N ALA A 10 5.05 11.39 5.32
CA ALA A 10 4.80 11.03 3.94
C ALA A 10 5.20 9.58 3.63
N PRO A 11 4.25 8.63 3.78
CA PRO A 11 4.05 7.57 2.80
C PRO A 11 2.84 7.85 1.89
N LEU A 12 2.10 8.94 2.10
CA LEU A 12 0.89 9.26 1.31
C LEU A 12 1.20 9.56 -0.17
N ASN A 13 2.39 10.08 -0.48
CA ASN A 13 2.84 10.26 -1.87
C ASN A 13 3.39 8.98 -2.50
N GLY A 14 3.73 7.97 -1.70
CA GLY A 14 4.15 6.65 -2.20
C GLY A 14 2.96 5.84 -2.71
N LEU A 15 1.83 5.91 -2.00
CA LEU A 15 0.62 5.21 -2.38
C LEU A 15 -0.13 5.87 -3.54
N ILE A 16 -0.20 7.19 -3.63
CA ILE A 16 -0.84 7.87 -4.79
C ILE A 16 -0.10 7.53 -6.09
N PHE A 17 1.24 7.49 -6.07
CA PHE A 17 2.03 7.03 -7.22
C PHE A 17 1.78 5.56 -7.56
N ILE A 18 1.53 4.71 -6.55
CA ILE A 18 1.16 3.31 -6.77
C ILE A 18 -0.29 3.21 -7.28
N ALA A 19 -1.23 4.02 -6.80
CA ALA A 19 -2.64 4.04 -7.19
C ALA A 19 -2.81 4.49 -8.65
N GLU A 20 -2.13 5.55 -9.07
CA GLU A 20 -2.10 5.98 -10.48
C GLU A 20 -1.51 4.88 -11.38
N LYS A 21 -0.47 4.17 -10.91
CA LYS A 21 0.15 3.07 -11.66
C LYS A 21 -0.65 1.76 -11.61
N ILE A 22 -1.55 1.61 -10.64
CA ILE A 22 -2.48 0.48 -10.51
C ILE A 22 -3.66 0.66 -11.44
N ASN A 23 -4.17 1.87 -11.66
CA ASN A 23 -5.30 2.09 -12.58
C ASN A 23 -5.03 1.54 -14.00
N ASP A 24 -3.78 1.57 -14.46
CA ASP A 24 -3.36 0.96 -15.74
C ASP A 24 -3.23 -0.58 -15.68
N VAL A 25 -3.30 -1.20 -14.49
CA VAL A 25 -3.10 -2.63 -14.24
C VAL A 25 -4.35 -3.34 -13.70
N VAL A 26 -5.37 -2.60 -13.21
CA VAL A 26 -6.65 -3.16 -12.72
C VAL A 26 -7.34 -4.01 -13.78
N GLU A 27 -7.08 -3.78 -15.07
CA GLU A 27 -7.71 -4.54 -16.15
C GLU A 27 -7.27 -6.02 -16.26
N LYS A 28 -6.25 -6.52 -15.53
CA LYS A 28 -5.65 -7.80 -15.98
C LYS A 28 -5.44 -9.02 -15.09
N GLU A 29 -5.28 -9.02 -13.76
CA GLU A 29 -4.84 -10.29 -13.15
C GLU A 29 -5.42 -10.69 -11.80
N THR A 30 -6.03 -11.89 -11.78
CA THR A 30 -6.23 -12.83 -10.67
C THR A 30 -4.88 -13.30 -10.07
N SER A 31 -3.94 -12.39 -9.88
CA SER A 31 -2.58 -12.63 -9.41
C SER A 31 -2.48 -12.31 -7.93
N ASP A 32 -1.66 -13.06 -7.20
CA ASP A 32 -1.41 -12.85 -5.76
C ASP A 32 -0.97 -11.40 -5.47
N GLU A 33 -0.26 -10.76 -6.40
CA GLU A 33 0.14 -9.36 -6.29
C GLU A 33 -1.06 -8.40 -6.39
N GLY A 34 -2.01 -8.70 -7.28
CA GLY A 34 -3.24 -7.93 -7.47
C GLY A 34 -4.10 -7.94 -6.21
N THR A 35 -4.29 -9.12 -5.61
CA THR A 35 -5.05 -9.27 -4.35
C THR A 35 -4.43 -8.48 -3.18
N VAL A 36 -3.10 -8.39 -3.10
CA VAL A 36 -2.43 -7.60 -2.04
C VAL A 36 -2.63 -6.10 -2.28
N LYS A 37 -2.58 -5.65 -3.53
CA LYS A 37 -2.86 -4.25 -3.90
C LYS A 37 -4.31 -3.85 -3.61
N GLU A 38 -5.27 -4.71 -3.92
CA GLU A 38 -6.68 -4.49 -3.55
C GLU A 38 -6.86 -4.32 -2.04
N ARG A 39 -6.17 -5.14 -1.24
CA ARG A 39 -6.21 -5.03 0.23
C ARG A 39 -5.61 -3.74 0.74
N LEU A 40 -4.52 -3.26 0.14
CA LEU A 40 -3.93 -1.96 0.48
C LEU A 40 -4.92 -0.81 0.20
N MET A 41 -5.61 -0.83 -0.96
CA MET A 41 -6.63 0.17 -1.28
C MET A 41 -7.81 0.12 -0.28
N ALA A 42 -8.27 -1.08 0.09
CA ALA A 42 -9.33 -1.23 1.08
C ALA A 42 -8.88 -0.73 2.47
N LEU A 43 -7.63 -0.97 2.87
CA LEU A 43 -7.08 -0.49 4.14
C LEU A 43 -7.03 1.05 4.19
N GLN A 44 -6.56 1.69 3.11
CA GLN A 44 -6.55 3.15 2.97
C GLN A 44 -7.96 3.75 3.12
N LEU A 45 -8.96 3.16 2.45
CA LEU A 45 -10.34 3.64 2.56
C LEU A 45 -10.88 3.54 3.99
N ARG A 46 -10.58 2.44 4.70
CA ARG A 46 -11.01 2.27 6.10
C ARG A 46 -10.40 3.32 7.00
N PHE A 47 -9.14 3.67 6.79
CA PHE A 47 -8.48 4.76 7.52
C PHE A 47 -9.09 6.12 7.18
N GLU A 48 -9.33 6.41 5.90
CA GLU A 48 -10.00 7.65 5.46
C GLU A 48 -11.43 7.82 5.98
N LEU A 49 -12.11 6.71 6.27
CA LEU A 49 -13.45 6.69 6.88
C LEU A 49 -13.42 6.71 8.41
N ASP A 50 -12.25 6.89 9.03
CA ASP A 50 -12.02 6.83 10.48
C ASP A 50 -12.49 5.50 11.11
N GLU A 51 -12.55 4.40 10.33
CA GLU A 51 -12.93 3.07 10.82
C GLU A 51 -11.78 2.39 11.58
N ILE A 52 -10.54 2.83 11.33
CA ILE A 52 -9.31 2.40 11.99
C ILE A 52 -8.47 3.61 12.32
N ASP A 53 -7.65 3.52 13.37
CA ASP A 53 -6.67 4.55 13.72
C ASP A 53 -5.37 4.38 12.94
N GLU A 54 -4.48 5.38 13.10
CA GLU A 54 -3.17 5.42 12.43
C GLU A 54 -2.27 4.24 12.84
N GLU A 55 -2.30 3.83 14.11
CA GLU A 55 -1.49 2.71 14.60
C GLU A 55 -1.93 1.37 13.98
N GLU A 56 -3.25 1.16 13.84
CA GLU A 56 -3.79 -0.01 13.15
C GLU A 56 -3.49 0.04 11.65
N TYR A 57 -3.65 1.21 11.02
CA TYR A 57 -3.32 1.41 9.61
C TYR A 57 -1.86 1.04 9.31
N ASP A 58 -0.91 1.65 10.03
CA ASP A 58 0.53 1.44 9.82
C ASP A 58 0.94 -0.02 9.98
N ARG A 59 0.40 -0.69 11.01
CA ARG A 59 0.68 -2.10 11.27
C ARG A 59 0.21 -3.00 10.14
N GLU A 60 -1.02 -2.78 9.66
CA GLU A 60 -1.59 -3.59 8.58
C GLU A 60 -0.96 -3.27 7.23
N GLU A 61 -0.60 -2.01 6.97
CA GLU A 61 0.09 -1.57 5.77
C GLU A 61 1.46 -2.24 5.64
N ASP A 62 2.28 -2.20 6.70
CA ASP A 62 3.61 -2.82 6.72
C ASP A 62 3.53 -4.34 6.46
N ASN A 63 2.53 -5.02 7.02
CA ASN A 63 2.29 -6.44 6.77
C ASN A 63 1.96 -6.73 5.30
N LEU A 64 1.10 -5.92 4.68
CA LEU A 64 0.71 -6.06 3.28
C LEU A 64 1.88 -5.74 2.35
N LEU A 65 2.67 -4.70 2.63
CA LEU A 65 3.84 -4.33 1.85
C LEU A 65 4.93 -5.42 1.89
N LYS A 66 5.22 -5.99 3.07
CA LYS A 66 6.13 -7.14 3.20
C LYS A 66 5.66 -8.35 2.39
N LYS A 67 4.35 -8.60 2.34
CA LYS A 67 3.78 -9.67 1.51
C LYS A 67 3.97 -9.37 0.02
N LEU A 68 3.75 -8.14 -0.40
CA LEU A 68 3.96 -7.69 -1.78
C LEU A 68 5.41 -7.87 -2.22
N GLU A 69 6.37 -7.52 -1.35
CA GLU A 69 7.80 -7.69 -1.60
C GLU A 69 8.19 -9.16 -1.79
N ARG A 70 7.66 -10.07 -0.95
CA ARG A 70 7.89 -11.52 -1.09
C ARG A 70 7.38 -12.03 -2.44
N ILE A 71 6.14 -11.70 -2.82
CA ILE A 71 5.55 -12.12 -4.10
C ILE A 71 6.40 -11.64 -5.28
N ARG A 72 6.90 -10.41 -5.23
CA ARG A 72 7.77 -9.85 -6.27
C ARG A 72 9.13 -10.54 -6.32
N SER A 73 9.70 -10.84 -5.16
CA SER A 73 10.98 -11.54 -5.03
C SER A 73 10.89 -12.97 -5.56
N ASP A 74 9.80 -13.67 -5.29
CA ASP A 74 9.56 -15.03 -5.78
C ASP A 74 9.42 -15.07 -7.31
N LYS A 75 8.73 -14.08 -7.90
CA LYS A 75 8.61 -13.93 -9.36
C LYS A 75 9.93 -13.63 -10.05
N GLN A 76 10.87 -12.97 -9.37
CA GLN A 76 12.17 -12.58 -9.96
C GLN A 76 13.21 -13.71 -9.89
N ASN A 77 13.03 -14.68 -8.98
CA ASN A 77 13.92 -15.83 -8.80
C ASN A 77 13.41 -17.12 -9.50
N SER A 78 12.29 -17.06 -10.23
CA SER A 78 11.70 -18.16 -11.00
C SER A 78 11.88 -17.93 -12.50
#